data_AF-A0A8T4XTW3-F1
#
_entry.id   AF-A0A8T4XTW3-F1
#
_cell.length_a   1.000
_cell.length_b   1.000
_cell.length_c   1.000
_cell.angle_alpha   90.00
_cell.angle_beta   90.00
_cell.angle_gamma   90.00
#
_symmetry.space_group_name_H-M   'P 1'
#
loop_
_entity.id
_entity.type
_entity.pdbx_description
1 polymer ?
#
loop_
_entity_poly.entity_id
_entity_poly.type
_entity_poly.pdbx_seq_one_letter_code
_entity_poly.pdbx_strand_id
1 'polypeptide(L)'
;MTTESTKATLTPGVKVYYQGKWVDVSEVISVKYAKVKLRQARVELARRIIKELLKSPRNCVRRSVLINLSREVAGEMGLKRLGYRFLITQGIIGRPAGSKLYYLTEKAKELYPDLFQS
;
A
#
# COMPACT_ATOMS: atom_id res chain seq x y z
N MET A 1 -6.25 -27.74 -34.10
CA MET A 1 -4.91 -27.68 -33.47
C MET A 1 -4.97 -26.67 -32.35
N THR A 2 -5.22 -27.13 -31.13
CA THR A 2 -5.26 -26.30 -29.92
C THR A 2 -3.84 -26.17 -29.39
N THR A 3 -3.26 -24.98 -29.49
CA THR A 3 -2.02 -24.62 -28.80
C THR A 3 -2.34 -24.47 -27.32
N GLU A 4 -2.25 -25.57 -26.58
CA GLU A 4 -2.20 -25.51 -25.13
C GLU A 4 -0.90 -24.81 -24.72
N SER A 5 -1.03 -23.53 -24.38
CA SER A 5 -0.03 -22.78 -23.63
C SER A 5 0.18 -23.48 -22.28
N THR A 6 1.08 -24.45 -22.22
CA THR A 6 1.57 -25.08 -20.99
C THR A 6 2.34 -24.03 -20.19
N LYS A 7 1.63 -23.25 -19.38
CA LYS A 7 2.26 -22.50 -18.29
C LYS A 7 2.87 -23.54 -17.36
N ALA A 8 4.18 -23.75 -17.48
CA ALA A 8 4.98 -24.57 -16.57
C ALA A 8 4.80 -24.05 -15.15
N THR A 9 3.82 -24.62 -14.45
CA THR A 9 3.43 -24.22 -13.10
C THR A 9 4.11 -25.18 -12.14
N LEU A 10 4.97 -24.65 -11.28
CA LEU A 10 5.68 -25.45 -10.29
C LEU A 10 4.71 -25.87 -9.18
N THR A 11 4.70 -27.16 -8.84
CA THR A 11 3.88 -27.72 -7.77
C THR A 11 4.51 -27.46 -6.39
N PRO A 12 3.70 -27.35 -5.31
CA PRO A 12 4.21 -27.32 -3.94
C PRO A 12 5.16 -28.50 -3.67
N GLY A 13 6.27 -28.26 -2.96
CA GLY A 13 7.33 -29.27 -2.75
C GLY A 13 8.54 -29.14 -3.69
N VAL A 14 8.39 -28.44 -4.83
CA VAL A 14 9.52 -28.19 -5.73
C VAL A 14 10.44 -27.13 -5.12
N LYS A 15 11.73 -27.46 -5.01
CA LYS A 15 12.75 -26.48 -4.60
C LYS A 15 13.12 -25.58 -5.76
N VAL A 16 13.14 -24.27 -5.51
CA VAL A 16 13.58 -23.25 -6.46
C VAL A 16 14.76 -22.48 -5.89
N TYR A 17 15.70 -22.11 -6.73
CA TYR A 17 16.81 -21.26 -6.32
C TYR A 17 16.33 -19.81 -6.27
N TYR A 18 16.12 -19.28 -5.06
CA TYR A 18 15.62 -17.92 -4.82
C TYR A 18 16.47 -17.23 -3.75
N GLN A 19 16.93 -16.01 -4.03
CA GLN A 19 17.76 -15.21 -3.11
C GLN A 19 19.02 -15.94 -2.60
N GLY A 20 19.68 -16.70 -3.48
CA GLY A 20 20.93 -17.38 -3.17
C GLY A 20 20.77 -18.71 -2.41
N LYS A 21 19.55 -19.19 -2.20
CA LYS A 21 19.26 -20.45 -1.48
C LYS A 21 18.21 -21.28 -2.22
N TRP A 22 18.24 -22.59 -2.03
CA TRP A 22 17.19 -23.51 -2.47
C TRP A 22 16.05 -23.52 -1.44
N VAL A 23 14.88 -23.01 -1.81
CA VAL A 23 13.70 -22.88 -0.95
C VAL A 23 12.50 -23.57 -1.59
N ASP A 24 11.49 -23.93 -0.80
CA ASP A 24 10.25 -24.47 -1.36
C ASP A 24 9.52 -23.39 -2.18
N VAL A 25 8.90 -23.76 -3.29
CA VAL A 25 8.12 -22.82 -4.11
C VAL A 25 7.02 -22.10 -3.31
N SER A 26 6.46 -22.75 -2.29
CA SER A 26 5.48 -22.15 -1.37
C SER A 26 6.03 -20.95 -0.61
N GLU A 27 7.33 -20.93 -0.31
CA GLU A 27 7.99 -19.77 0.32
C GLU A 27 8.07 -18.59 -0.66
N VAL A 28 8.34 -18.84 -1.94
CA VAL A 28 8.35 -17.79 -2.95
C VAL A 28 6.94 -17.23 -3.18
N ILE A 29 5.93 -18.11 -3.22
CA ILE A 29 4.53 -17.73 -3.34
C ILE A 29 4.08 -16.91 -2.12
N SER A 30 4.44 -17.31 -0.91
CA SER A 30 4.08 -16.60 0.32
C SER A 30 4.72 -15.20 0.39
N VAL A 31 5.99 -15.06 -0.02
CA VAL A 31 6.66 -13.76 -0.14
C VAL A 31 5.96 -12.88 -1.17
N LYS A 32 5.58 -13.43 -2.33
CA LYS A 32 4.82 -12.70 -3.36
C LYS A 32 3.47 -12.25 -2.83
N TYR A 33 2.75 -13.14 -2.14
CA TYR A 33 1.46 -12.85 -1.53
C TYR A 33 1.56 -11.74 -0.48
N ALA A 34 2.55 -11.80 0.40
CA ALA A 34 2.80 -10.75 1.39
C ALA A 34 3.09 -9.38 0.74
N LYS A 35 3.87 -9.35 -0.35
CA LYS A 35 4.13 -8.12 -1.12
C LYS A 35 2.86 -7.56 -1.76
N VAL A 36 2.03 -8.42 -2.36
CA VAL A 36 0.73 -8.01 -2.95
C VAL A 36 -0.19 -7.46 -1.87
N LYS A 37 -0.30 -8.15 -0.73
CA LYS A 37 -1.11 -7.73 0.41
C LYS A 37 -0.67 -6.38 0.96
N LEU A 38 0.65 -6.17 1.12
CA LEU A 38 1.19 -4.88 1.55
C LEU A 38 0.89 -3.76 0.54
N ARG A 39 0.96 -4.05 -0.78
CA ARG A 39 0.60 -3.08 -1.81
C ARG A 39 -0.88 -2.69 -1.74
N GLN A 40 -1.77 -3.67 -1.59
CA GLN A 40 -3.21 -3.43 -1.43
C GLN A 40 -3.49 -2.57 -0.19
N ALA A 41 -2.88 -2.92 0.94
CA ALA A 41 -3.03 -2.16 2.18
C ALA A 41 -2.52 -0.71 2.05
N ARG A 42 -1.42 -0.48 1.30
CA ARG A 42 -0.94 0.88 1.01
C ARG A 42 -1.91 1.67 0.16
N VAL A 43 -2.51 1.05 -0.86
CA VAL A 43 -3.53 1.70 -1.70
C VAL A 43 -4.74 2.06 -0.87
N GLU A 44 -5.23 1.15 -0.02
CA GLU A 44 -6.38 1.39 0.85
C GLU A 44 -6.10 2.54 1.83
N LEU A 45 -4.94 2.50 2.50
CA LEU A 45 -4.52 3.55 3.42
C LEU A 45 -4.42 4.92 2.73
N ALA A 46 -3.88 4.98 1.50
CA ALA A 46 -3.82 6.21 0.74
C ALA A 46 -5.22 6.78 0.46
N ARG A 47 -6.16 5.94 -0.01
CA ARG A 47 -7.54 6.38 -0.29
C ARG A 47 -8.25 6.88 0.95
N ARG A 48 -8.11 6.19 2.10
CA ARG A 48 -8.71 6.64 3.37
C ARG A 48 -8.15 7.96 3.85
N ILE A 49 -6.83 8.13 3.81
CA ILE A 49 -6.20 9.39 4.20
C ILE A 49 -6.61 10.54 3.28
N ILE A 50 -6.72 10.31 1.97
CA ILE A 50 -7.20 11.33 1.03
C ILE A 50 -8.63 11.74 1.37
N LYS A 51 -9.54 10.76 1.56
CA LYS A 51 -10.92 11.03 1.95
C LYS A 51 -11.02 11.77 3.28
N GLU A 52 -10.22 11.38 4.26
CA GLU A 52 -10.18 12.04 5.57
C GLU A 52 -9.70 13.49 5.45
N LEU A 53 -8.65 13.73 4.67
CA LEU A 53 -8.15 15.08 4.40
C LEU A 53 -9.20 15.93 3.69
N LEU A 54 -9.90 15.42 2.69
CA LEU A 54 -10.97 16.15 1.97
C LEU A 54 -12.17 16.50 2.86
N LYS A 55 -12.44 15.72 3.91
CA LYS A 55 -13.52 15.97 4.88
C LYS A 55 -13.07 16.81 6.07
N SER A 56 -11.76 16.84 6.33
CA SER A 56 -11.21 17.51 7.51
C SER A 56 -11.36 19.03 7.43
N PRO A 57 -11.60 19.72 8.56
CA PRO A 57 -11.57 21.17 8.60
C PRO A 57 -10.22 21.70 8.08
N ARG A 58 -10.27 22.63 7.12
CA ARG A 58 -9.07 23.21 6.46
C ARG A 58 -8.23 22.22 5.65
N ASN A 59 -8.79 21.05 5.30
CA ASN A 59 -8.15 20.03 4.47
C ASN A 59 -6.77 19.58 4.96
N CYS A 60 -6.63 19.39 6.28
CA CYS A 60 -5.37 19.07 6.92
C CYS A 60 -5.54 18.16 8.14
N VAL A 61 -4.55 17.31 8.42
CA VAL A 61 -4.58 16.39 9.57
C VAL A 61 -3.28 16.38 10.36
N ARG A 62 -3.37 16.04 11.66
CA ARG A 62 -2.18 15.78 12.49
C ARG A 62 -1.65 14.36 12.28
N ARG A 63 -0.41 14.15 12.70
CA ARG A 63 0.26 12.84 12.69
C ARG A 63 -0.55 11.73 13.37
N SER A 64 -1.29 12.05 14.43
CA SER A 64 -2.11 11.08 15.17
C SER A 64 -3.17 10.43 14.27
N VAL A 65 -3.82 11.20 13.40
CA VAL A 65 -4.83 10.69 12.46
C VAL A 65 -4.20 9.72 11.47
N LEU A 66 -3.02 10.06 10.92
CA LEU A 66 -2.28 9.17 10.01
C LEU A 66 -1.91 7.84 10.68
N ILE A 67 -1.51 7.87 11.97
CA ILE A 67 -1.17 6.68 12.73
C ILE A 67 -2.41 5.82 12.98
N ASN A 68 -3.54 6.43 13.34
CA ASN A 68 -4.77 5.72 13.66
C ASN A 68 -5.31 4.99 12.42
N LEU A 69 -5.48 5.70 11.29
CA LEU A 69 -5.90 5.08 10.03
C LEU A 69 -4.93 3.98 9.57
N SER A 70 -3.63 4.19 9.78
CA SER A 70 -2.62 3.18 9.45
C SER A 70 -2.72 1.92 10.32
N ARG A 71 -3.17 2.04 11.58
CA ARG A 71 -3.42 0.90 12.46
C ARG A 71 -4.71 0.18 12.09
N GLU A 72 -5.77 0.91 11.78
CA GLU A 72 -7.06 0.35 11.33
C GLU A 72 -6.89 -0.48 10.06
N VAL A 73 -6.29 0.11 9.02
CA VAL A 73 -6.05 -0.60 7.76
C VAL A 73 -5.11 -1.80 7.96
N ALA A 74 -4.12 -1.69 8.84
CA ALA A 74 -3.27 -2.84 9.17
C ALA A 74 -4.07 -3.97 9.83
N GLY A 75 -4.96 -3.66 10.78
CA GLY A 75 -5.82 -4.62 11.46
C GLY A 75 -6.77 -5.32 10.50
N GLU A 76 -7.51 -4.56 9.68
CA GLU A 76 -8.44 -5.08 8.68
C GLU A 76 -7.74 -5.95 7.63
N MET A 77 -6.53 -5.58 7.25
CA MET A 77 -5.73 -6.33 6.29
C MET A 77 -4.91 -7.45 6.95
N GLY A 78 -5.07 -7.73 8.25
CA GLY A 78 -4.29 -8.76 8.95
C GLY A 78 -2.78 -8.58 8.77
N LEU A 79 -2.30 -7.35 8.91
CA LEU A 79 -0.90 -6.96 8.90
C LEU A 79 -0.50 -6.55 10.32
N LYS A 80 0.70 -7.00 10.76
CA LYS A 80 1.25 -6.58 12.07
C LYS A 80 1.49 -5.07 12.14
N ARG A 81 1.88 -4.46 11.02
CA ARG A 81 2.04 -3.01 10.90
C ARG A 81 1.86 -2.55 9.46
N LEU A 82 1.34 -1.35 9.32
CA LEU A 82 1.41 -0.55 8.10
C LEU A 82 1.98 0.81 8.51
N GLY A 83 2.83 1.41 7.69
CA GLY A 83 3.42 2.72 7.97
C GLY A 83 2.99 3.72 6.91
N TYR A 84 2.64 4.94 7.31
CA TYR A 84 2.16 5.99 6.40
C TYR A 84 3.29 6.73 5.63
N ARG A 85 4.57 6.48 5.96
CA ARG A 85 5.71 7.20 5.33
C ARG A 85 5.75 7.09 3.81
N PHE A 86 5.21 6.02 3.22
CA PHE A 86 5.17 5.89 1.76
C PHE A 86 4.36 7.01 1.10
N LEU A 87 3.35 7.56 1.79
CA LEU A 87 2.55 8.68 1.29
C LEU A 87 3.39 9.95 1.16
N ILE A 88 4.36 10.14 2.04
CA ILE A 88 5.31 11.26 1.99
C ILE A 88 6.32 11.02 0.87
N THR A 89 6.91 9.83 0.79
CA THR A 89 7.93 9.52 -0.22
C THR A 89 7.36 9.48 -1.64
N GLN A 90 6.08 9.13 -1.80
CA GLN A 90 5.38 9.20 -3.09
C GLN A 90 4.82 10.59 -3.39
N GLY A 91 5.01 11.55 -2.46
CA GLY A 91 4.55 12.92 -2.61
C GLY A 91 3.05 13.09 -2.46
N ILE A 92 2.25 12.08 -2.08
CA ILE A 92 0.78 12.18 -1.91
C ILE A 92 0.41 13.19 -0.82
N ILE A 93 1.16 13.20 0.29
CA ILE A 93 0.98 14.18 1.37
C ILE A 93 2.29 14.92 1.66
N GLY A 94 2.15 16.17 2.08
CA GLY A 94 3.26 17.04 2.46
C GLY A 94 3.03 17.67 3.83
N ARG A 95 4.13 18.10 4.47
CA ARG A 95 4.10 18.88 5.71
C ARG A 95 4.97 20.13 5.53
N PRO A 96 4.39 21.34 5.50
CA PRO A 96 5.14 22.59 5.44
C PRO A 96 6.13 22.71 6.60
N ALA A 97 7.25 23.41 6.37
CA ALA A 97 8.22 23.71 7.42
C ALA A 97 7.53 24.48 8.57
N GLY A 98 7.85 24.14 9.82
CA GLY A 98 7.22 24.72 11.01
C GLY A 98 5.82 24.21 11.33
N SER A 99 5.13 23.51 10.42
CA SER A 99 3.79 22.96 10.66
C SER A 99 3.82 21.54 11.23
N LYS A 100 2.85 21.23 12.08
CA LYS A 100 2.56 19.86 12.57
C LYS A 100 1.44 19.17 11.76
N LEU A 101 0.94 19.83 10.71
CA LEU A 101 -0.19 19.39 9.90
C LEU A 101 0.27 18.87 8.55
N TYR A 102 -0.37 17.82 8.09
CA TYR A 102 -0.19 17.21 6.79
C TYR A 102 -1.30 17.64 5.85
N TYR A 103 -0.95 17.86 4.59
CA TYR A 103 -1.82 18.34 3.53
C TYR A 103 -1.70 17.43 2.31
N LEU A 104 -2.74 17.40 1.49
CA LEU A 104 -2.67 16.81 0.16
C LEU A 104 -1.78 17.67 -0.75
N THR A 105 -1.09 17.01 -1.68
CA THR A 105 -0.37 17.67 -2.76
C THR A 105 -1.12 17.46 -4.08
N GLU A 106 -0.68 18.13 -5.15
CA GLU A 106 -1.16 17.87 -6.51
C GLU A 106 -0.96 16.41 -6.94
N LYS A 107 0.10 15.75 -6.43
CA LYS A 107 0.38 14.35 -6.73
C LYS A 107 -0.74 13.40 -6.28
N ALA A 108 -1.46 13.76 -5.21
CA ALA A 108 -2.62 12.99 -4.78
C ALA A 108 -3.74 13.00 -5.84
N LYS A 109 -3.95 14.14 -6.50
CA LYS A 109 -4.96 14.30 -7.57
C LYS A 109 -4.56 13.53 -8.83
N GLU A 110 -3.27 13.51 -9.17
CA GLU A 110 -2.77 12.70 -10.29
C GLU A 110 -2.95 11.20 -10.06
N LEU A 111 -2.70 10.73 -8.83
CA LEU A 111 -2.71 9.30 -8.49
C LEU A 111 -4.10 8.75 -8.16
N TYR A 112 -5.00 9.61 -7.65
CA TYR A 112 -6.35 9.23 -7.22
C TYR A 112 -7.40 10.23 -7.74
N PRO A 113 -7.49 10.46 -9.06
CA PRO A 113 -8.36 11.49 -9.63
C PRO A 113 -9.84 11.24 -9.31
N ASP A 114 -10.24 9.97 -9.18
CA ASP A 114 -11.58 9.53 -8.80
C ASP A 114 -12.05 10.08 -7.44
N LEU A 115 -11.12 10.42 -6.55
CA LEU A 115 -11.44 10.94 -5.22
C LEU A 115 -11.66 12.46 -5.20
N PHE A 116 -11.37 13.16 -6.29
CA PHE A 116 -11.48 14.63 -6.39
C PHE A 116 -12.52 15.09 -7.42
N GLN A 117 -13.18 14.16 -8.10
CA GLN A 117 -14.32 14.47 -8.96
C GLN A 117 -15.53 14.67 -8.04
N SER A 118 -15.89 15.93 -7.85
CA SER A 118 -17.11 16.39 -7.18
C SER A 118 -17.75 17.46 -8.05
#